data_AF-A0A7X7MNU3-F1
#
_entry.id   AF-A0A7X7MNU3-F1
#
_cell.length_a   1.000
_cell.length_b   1.000
_cell.length_c   1.000
_cell.angle_alpha   90.00
_cell.angle_beta   90.00
_cell.angle_gamma   90.00
#
_symmetry.space_group_name_H-M   'P 1'
#
loop_
_entity.id
_entity.type
_entity.pdbx_description
1 polymer ?
#
loop_
_entity_poly.entity_id
_entity_poly.type
_entity_poly.pdbx_seq_one_letter_code
_entity_poly.pdbx_strand_id
1 'polypeptide(L)'
;MTTNTLRSLRPLWLKTTGAAVLAVAGVCAAFAAEPALPNAKPVPDVQVLPQPYAQASFEYLGRELTRYHFGPELRRPFWYPITGPGGRSLTRMNMPYDPGKSMTRDKQPADPTKPEDPLGHSHQTSVWICHKDVNGFDFWRDGGPIAGQILHETARDCLEYDEVDGTATLLTRNAWNDPKGNTLMVDRRLATVSTGVNGSWWLVIDLQFEAPPGKPVTLGKTTFGPLGIRMAKTVSVHEGGGRILNSGGDLNEKGVFRKHARWVDYSGPVTRDESGGITLMDHPQNPNHPAIFHVRDNGWLGVTLTPDATRVIEPGKPLRLRYALWVHNGVPGVQTVDQQWQSFAQRKLAVLKVKHPQ
;
A
#
# COMPACT_ATOMS: atom_id res chain seq x y z
N MET A 1 -36.95 -73.84 -16.86
CA MET A 1 -36.10 -74.64 -17.76
C MET A 1 -34.68 -74.06 -17.63
N THR A 2 -33.90 -74.64 -16.71
CA THR A 2 -32.82 -75.64 -16.97
C THR A 2 -31.50 -74.95 -17.32
N THR A 3 -30.62 -74.66 -16.36
CA THR A 3 -29.63 -75.53 -15.67
C THR A 3 -28.28 -75.67 -16.39
N ASN A 4 -27.23 -75.30 -15.63
CA ASN A 4 -26.01 -76.10 -15.36
C ASN A 4 -24.93 -76.25 -16.45
N THR A 5 -23.70 -75.76 -16.27
CA THR A 5 -22.57 -76.12 -15.36
C THR A 5 -21.56 -77.10 -15.99
N LEU A 6 -20.28 -76.77 -15.82
CA LEU A 6 -19.14 -77.69 -15.57
C LEU A 6 -18.79 -78.63 -16.78
N ARG A 7 -17.57 -79.10 -17.05
CA ARG A 7 -16.38 -79.35 -16.24
C ARG A 7 -15.22 -79.78 -17.17
N SER A 8 -14.01 -79.36 -16.81
CA SER A 8 -12.75 -80.12 -16.68
C SER A 8 -12.22 -81.03 -17.80
N LEU A 9 -10.90 -81.00 -17.96
CA LEU A 9 -10.01 -82.19 -17.81
C LEU A 9 -8.59 -81.73 -17.39
N ARG A 10 -8.09 -82.28 -16.27
CA ARG A 10 -6.65 -82.46 -15.90
C ARG A 10 -6.22 -83.86 -16.42
N PRO A 11 -4.98 -84.43 -16.22
CA PRO A 11 -3.72 -83.98 -15.57
C PRO A 11 -2.47 -84.22 -16.50
N LEU A 12 -1.18 -83.98 -16.16
CA LEU A 12 -0.29 -84.89 -15.43
C LEU A 12 1.17 -84.31 -15.29
N TRP A 13 1.65 -84.25 -14.04
CA TRP A 13 3.01 -84.53 -13.50
C TRP A 13 4.32 -83.89 -14.04
N LEU A 14 4.90 -83.04 -13.16
CA LEU A 14 6.28 -82.99 -12.63
C LEU A 14 7.47 -83.42 -13.50
N LYS A 15 8.42 -82.50 -13.74
CA LYS A 15 9.86 -82.67 -13.40
C LYS A 15 10.50 -81.33 -13.01
N THR A 16 11.27 -81.40 -11.93
CA THR A 16 12.11 -80.41 -11.26
C THR A 16 13.28 -79.91 -12.11
N THR A 17 13.60 -78.61 -12.04
CA THR A 17 14.99 -78.08 -12.07
C THR A 17 15.06 -76.59 -11.71
N GLY A 18 15.85 -76.27 -10.67
CA GLY A 18 16.63 -75.02 -10.53
C GLY A 18 15.90 -73.69 -10.29
N ALA A 19 15.65 -73.34 -9.02
CA ALA A 19 15.40 -71.95 -8.65
C ALA A 19 16.73 -71.20 -8.54
N ALA A 20 17.02 -70.31 -9.50
CA ALA A 20 18.05 -69.29 -9.34
C ALA A 20 17.39 -68.03 -8.73
N VAL A 21 17.56 -67.83 -7.43
CA VAL A 21 17.20 -66.58 -6.76
C VAL A 21 18.28 -65.56 -7.09
N LEU A 22 18.02 -64.67 -8.05
CA LEU A 22 18.79 -63.45 -8.19
C LEU A 22 18.46 -62.52 -7.02
N ALA A 23 19.34 -62.46 -6.03
CA ALA A 23 19.32 -61.42 -5.02
C ALA A 23 19.75 -60.10 -5.67
N VAL A 24 18.78 -59.25 -6.01
CA VAL A 24 19.05 -57.85 -6.36
C VAL A 24 19.42 -57.13 -5.07
N ALA A 25 20.72 -57.01 -4.79
CA ALA A 25 21.21 -56.15 -3.72
C ALA A 25 20.90 -54.69 -4.11
N GLY A 26 19.83 -54.14 -3.53
CA GLY A 26 19.52 -52.72 -3.64
C GLY A 26 20.62 -51.91 -2.94
N VAL A 27 21.51 -51.30 -3.71
CA VAL A 27 22.43 -50.29 -3.20
C VAL A 27 21.59 -49.07 -2.85
N CYS A 28 21.13 -48.97 -1.60
CA CYS A 28 20.71 -47.71 -1.03
C CYS A 28 21.96 -46.85 -0.88
N ALA A 29 22.23 -45.99 -1.87
CA ALA A 29 23.18 -44.91 -1.70
C ALA A 29 22.60 -43.99 -0.60
N ALA A 30 23.11 -44.14 0.63
CA ALA A 30 22.90 -43.16 1.68
C ALA A 30 23.58 -41.87 1.21
N PHE A 31 22.80 -40.96 0.62
CA PHE A 31 23.26 -39.59 0.41
C PHE A 31 23.51 -39.01 1.80
N ALA A 32 24.79 -38.79 2.12
CA ALA A 32 25.16 -38.03 3.31
C ALA A 32 24.44 -36.68 3.21
N ALA A 33 23.64 -36.33 4.22
CA ALA A 33 23.05 -35.01 4.30
C ALA A 33 24.18 -33.99 4.26
N GLU A 34 24.13 -33.06 3.29
CA GLU A 34 25.12 -31.98 3.22
C GLU A 34 25.12 -31.21 4.55
N PRO A 35 26.30 -30.79 5.04
CA PRO A 35 26.38 -30.05 6.28
C PRO A 35 25.60 -28.75 6.17
N ALA A 36 24.77 -28.48 7.18
CA ALA A 36 24.05 -27.21 7.28
C ALA A 36 25.03 -26.03 7.28
N LEU A 37 24.64 -24.91 6.65
CA LEU A 37 25.44 -23.68 6.61
C LEU A 37 25.60 -23.12 8.04
N PRO A 38 26.80 -23.19 8.66
CA PRO A 38 26.97 -23.01 10.11
C PRO A 38 26.71 -21.58 10.59
N ASN A 39 26.71 -20.61 9.68
CA ASN A 39 26.52 -19.18 9.96
C ASN A 39 25.30 -18.59 9.22
N ALA A 40 24.37 -19.42 8.76
CA ALA A 40 23.17 -18.93 8.10
C ALA A 40 22.33 -18.10 9.09
N LYS A 41 22.07 -16.84 8.73
CA LYS A 41 21.10 -16.01 9.46
C LYS A 41 19.68 -16.43 9.06
N PRO A 42 18.70 -16.30 9.96
CA PRO A 42 17.30 -16.46 9.59
C PRO A 42 16.95 -15.52 8.44
N VAL A 43 16.20 -16.02 7.46
CA VAL A 43 15.61 -15.19 6.41
C VAL A 43 14.38 -14.52 7.01
N PRO A 44 14.26 -13.18 6.98
CA PRO A 44 13.07 -12.51 7.49
C PRO A 44 11.83 -12.88 6.69
N ASP A 45 10.72 -13.16 7.37
CA ASP A 45 9.46 -13.48 6.71
C ASP A 45 8.88 -12.27 5.96
N VAL A 46 9.05 -11.07 6.53
CA VAL A 46 8.62 -9.80 5.94
C VAL A 46 9.87 -9.06 5.48
N GLN A 47 9.91 -8.71 4.19
CA GLN A 47 11.10 -8.15 3.55
C GLN A 47 10.78 -6.87 2.78
N VAL A 48 11.80 -6.03 2.58
CA VAL A 48 11.74 -4.92 1.62
C VAL A 48 12.90 -5.03 0.65
N LEU A 49 12.59 -5.37 -0.59
CA LEU A 49 13.57 -5.68 -1.62
C LEU A 49 13.69 -4.51 -2.61
N PRO A 50 14.86 -3.86 -2.75
CA PRO A 50 15.08 -2.91 -3.82
C PRO A 50 14.99 -3.62 -5.19
N GLN A 51 14.31 -2.99 -6.13
CA GLN A 51 14.06 -3.51 -7.47
C GLN A 51 14.53 -2.52 -8.56
N PRO A 52 14.71 -2.99 -9.81
CA PRO A 52 15.00 -2.10 -10.94
C PRO A 52 13.96 -0.98 -11.10
N TYR A 53 14.31 0.05 -11.87
CA TYR A 53 13.42 1.18 -12.19
C TYR A 53 12.95 1.98 -10.97
N ALA A 54 13.83 2.11 -9.95
CA ALA A 54 13.56 2.88 -8.73
C ALA A 54 12.27 2.41 -8.02
N GLN A 55 12.29 1.13 -7.63
CA GLN A 55 11.18 0.46 -6.97
C GLN A 55 11.68 -0.27 -5.72
N ALA A 56 10.78 -0.49 -4.76
CA ALA A 56 11.02 -1.30 -3.57
C ALA A 56 9.79 -2.16 -3.26
N SER A 57 9.94 -3.48 -3.32
CA SER A 57 8.88 -4.45 -3.07
C SER A 57 8.84 -4.82 -1.60
N PHE A 58 7.68 -4.69 -0.96
CA PHE A 58 7.42 -5.24 0.37
C PHE A 58 6.75 -6.59 0.22
N GLU A 59 7.37 -7.62 0.79
CA GLU A 59 6.96 -9.01 0.60
C GLU A 59 6.72 -9.70 1.94
N TYR A 60 5.81 -10.68 1.94
CA TYR A 60 5.66 -11.63 3.04
C TYR A 60 5.75 -13.05 2.48
N LEU A 61 6.74 -13.82 2.95
CA LEU A 61 7.04 -15.17 2.47
C LEU A 61 7.14 -15.23 0.93
N GLY A 62 7.83 -14.25 0.33
CA GLY A 62 8.01 -14.10 -1.12
C GLY A 62 6.76 -13.66 -1.90
N ARG A 63 5.67 -13.28 -1.23
CA ARG A 63 4.46 -12.73 -1.87
C ARG A 63 4.44 -11.21 -1.71
N GLU A 64 4.37 -10.49 -2.83
CA GLU A 64 4.30 -9.02 -2.83
C GLU A 64 2.99 -8.50 -2.20
N LEU A 65 3.13 -7.77 -1.09
CA LEU A 65 2.04 -7.07 -0.42
C LEU A 65 1.83 -5.70 -1.04
N THR A 66 2.92 -4.98 -1.30
CA THR A 66 2.90 -3.69 -1.98
C THR A 66 4.27 -3.33 -2.52
N ARG A 67 4.32 -2.44 -3.51
CA ARG A 67 5.58 -1.89 -4.02
C ARG A 67 5.58 -0.38 -3.96
N TYR A 68 6.66 0.21 -3.48
CA TYR A 68 6.91 1.66 -3.53
C TYR A 68 7.59 2.01 -4.85
N HIS A 69 7.01 2.94 -5.62
CA HIS A 69 7.52 3.41 -6.90
C HIS A 69 8.00 4.84 -6.73
N PHE A 70 9.25 5.11 -7.13
CA PHE A 70 9.90 6.39 -6.89
C PHE A 70 10.83 6.83 -8.04
N GLY A 71 10.53 6.37 -9.26
CA GLY A 71 11.22 6.79 -10.49
C GLY A 71 11.24 8.32 -10.66
N PRO A 72 12.37 8.90 -11.12
CA PRO A 72 12.52 10.35 -11.30
C PRO A 72 11.58 10.93 -12.36
N GLU A 73 11.03 10.10 -13.25
CA GLU A 73 10.02 10.45 -14.24
C GLU A 73 8.60 10.60 -13.65
N LEU A 74 8.38 10.09 -12.44
CA LEU A 74 7.08 10.18 -11.77
C LEU A 74 6.84 11.60 -11.23
N ARG A 75 5.56 11.99 -11.15
CA ARG A 75 5.17 13.26 -10.52
C ARG A 75 5.28 13.25 -9.00
N ARG A 76 5.13 12.06 -8.43
CA ARG A 76 5.19 11.79 -6.99
C ARG A 76 5.36 10.29 -6.75
N PRO A 77 6.01 9.86 -5.66
CA PRO A 77 6.08 8.46 -5.29
C PRO A 77 4.72 7.92 -4.82
N PHE A 78 4.50 6.63 -5.04
CA PHE A 78 3.26 5.96 -4.65
C PHE A 78 3.48 4.48 -4.31
N TRP A 79 2.48 3.86 -3.69
CA TRP A 79 2.44 2.42 -3.44
C TRP A 79 1.40 1.73 -4.32
N TYR A 80 1.83 0.72 -5.10
CA TYR A 80 0.97 -0.13 -5.91
C TYR A 80 1.70 -1.43 -6.33
N PRO A 81 1.04 -2.58 -6.37
CA PRO A 81 -0.35 -2.84 -5.93
C PRO A 81 -0.50 -2.68 -4.41
N ILE A 82 -1.73 -2.61 -3.91
CA ILE A 82 -2.03 -2.90 -2.50
C ILE A 82 -2.74 -4.25 -2.48
N THR A 83 -1.97 -5.32 -2.34
CA THR A 83 -2.48 -6.69 -2.46
C THR A 83 -3.28 -7.05 -1.22
N GLY A 84 -4.59 -7.23 -1.38
CA GLY A 84 -5.45 -7.76 -0.32
C GLY A 84 -5.15 -9.24 -0.07
N PRO A 85 -5.65 -9.82 1.04
CA PRO A 85 -5.28 -11.20 1.37
C PRO A 85 -5.82 -12.24 0.38
N GLY A 86 -6.88 -11.92 -0.37
CA GLY A 86 -7.37 -12.68 -1.54
C GLY A 86 -6.46 -12.61 -2.79
N GLY A 87 -5.27 -12.01 -2.68
CA GLY A 87 -4.24 -11.99 -3.73
C GLY A 87 -4.49 -11.02 -4.89
N ARG A 88 -5.55 -10.21 -4.84
CA ARG A 88 -5.84 -9.14 -5.82
C ARG A 88 -5.55 -7.77 -5.22
N SER A 89 -5.18 -6.83 -6.07
CA SER A 89 -5.02 -5.43 -5.66
C SER A 89 -6.37 -4.83 -5.24
N LEU A 90 -6.42 -4.22 -4.06
CA LEU A 90 -7.56 -3.47 -3.54
C LEU A 90 -7.59 -2.02 -4.05
N THR A 91 -6.52 -1.60 -4.70
CA THR A 91 -6.37 -0.28 -5.32
C THR A 91 -6.09 -0.39 -6.81
N ARG A 92 -6.16 0.74 -7.52
CA ARG A 92 -5.91 0.83 -8.95
C ARG A 92 -5.21 2.14 -9.32
N MET A 93 -4.71 2.18 -10.55
CA MET A 93 -4.35 3.44 -11.21
C MET A 93 -5.58 4.10 -11.81
N ASN A 94 -5.64 5.42 -11.65
CA ASN A 94 -6.63 6.34 -12.19
C ASN A 94 -8.07 6.03 -11.74
N MET A 95 -8.99 6.95 -12.01
CA MET A 95 -10.41 6.72 -11.77
C MET A 95 -10.96 5.65 -12.75
N PRO A 96 -12.01 4.88 -12.40
CA PRO A 96 -12.78 4.14 -13.39
C PRO A 96 -13.15 5.01 -14.60
N TYR A 97 -12.97 4.46 -15.81
CA TYR A 97 -13.26 5.09 -17.09
C TYR A 97 -12.38 6.30 -17.47
N ASP A 98 -11.41 6.67 -16.63
CA ASP A 98 -10.38 7.64 -16.97
C ASP A 98 -9.38 7.00 -17.95
N PRO A 99 -9.09 7.62 -19.11
CA PRO A 99 -8.10 7.12 -20.07
C PRO A 99 -6.66 7.14 -19.52
N GLY A 100 -6.43 7.67 -18.31
CA GLY A 100 -5.11 7.76 -17.68
C GLY A 100 -4.18 8.76 -18.35
N LYS A 101 -4.70 9.51 -19.33
CA LYS A 101 -4.00 10.61 -19.96
C LYS A 101 -4.54 11.88 -19.36
N SER A 102 -3.68 12.60 -18.63
CA SER A 102 -3.94 14.01 -18.37
C SER A 102 -4.02 14.73 -19.70
N MET A 103 -5.21 15.02 -20.20
CA MET A 103 -5.37 15.87 -21.39
C MET A 103 -4.83 17.29 -21.12
N THR A 104 -4.63 17.65 -19.84
CA THR A 104 -3.96 18.88 -19.41
C THR A 104 -2.43 18.87 -19.60
N ARG A 105 -1.84 17.76 -20.03
CA ARG A 105 -0.41 17.72 -20.41
C ARG A 105 -0.14 18.52 -21.69
N ASP A 106 -1.12 18.59 -22.60
CA ASP A 106 -0.95 19.19 -23.92
C ASP A 106 -1.71 20.54 -24.08
N LYS A 107 -2.77 20.81 -23.29
CA LYS A 107 -3.47 22.10 -23.29
C LYS A 107 -3.98 22.49 -21.91
N GLN A 108 -3.66 23.72 -21.48
CA GLN A 108 -3.96 24.22 -20.15
C GLN A 108 -5.42 24.71 -20.02
N PRO A 109 -6.02 24.61 -18.82
CA PRO A 109 -7.24 25.32 -18.51
C PRO A 109 -7.07 26.84 -18.61
N ALA A 110 -8.04 27.53 -19.20
CA ALA A 110 -8.12 28.99 -19.23
C ALA A 110 -8.17 29.59 -17.82
N ASP A 111 -8.74 28.86 -16.86
CA ASP A 111 -8.70 29.19 -15.43
C ASP A 111 -7.79 28.19 -14.69
N PRO A 112 -6.57 28.56 -14.30
CA PRO A 112 -5.65 27.66 -13.61
C PRO A 112 -6.14 27.23 -12.23
N THR A 113 -7.23 27.80 -11.71
CA THR A 113 -7.85 27.37 -10.44
C THR A 113 -8.98 26.35 -10.64
N LYS A 114 -9.41 26.10 -11.87
CA LYS A 114 -10.47 25.14 -12.22
C LYS A 114 -9.93 24.00 -13.12
N PRO A 115 -10.27 22.73 -12.86
CA PRO A 115 -10.00 21.66 -13.81
C PRO A 115 -10.98 21.78 -15.00
N GLU A 116 -10.46 21.97 -16.21
CA GLU A 116 -11.29 21.94 -17.44
C GLU A 116 -11.71 20.53 -17.85
N ASP A 117 -10.98 19.50 -17.38
CA ASP A 117 -11.24 18.11 -17.69
C ASP A 117 -11.80 17.38 -16.44
N PRO A 118 -13.11 17.09 -16.39
CA PRO A 118 -13.71 16.29 -15.31
C PRO A 118 -13.31 14.80 -15.37
N LEU A 119 -12.62 14.35 -16.42
CA LEU A 119 -12.16 12.97 -16.61
C LEU A 119 -10.68 12.77 -16.27
N GLY A 120 -9.88 13.85 -16.18
CA GLY A 120 -8.45 13.78 -15.89
C GLY A 120 -8.11 13.53 -14.42
N HIS A 121 -7.98 12.26 -14.05
CA HIS A 121 -7.57 11.80 -12.72
C HIS A 121 -6.27 10.98 -12.74
N SER A 122 -5.38 11.27 -13.69
CA SER A 122 -4.04 10.64 -13.82
C SER A 122 -3.18 10.73 -12.56
N HIS A 123 -3.47 11.69 -11.69
CA HIS A 123 -2.80 11.88 -10.41
C HIS A 123 -3.19 10.82 -9.36
N GLN A 124 -4.19 9.98 -9.64
CA GLN A 124 -4.69 8.98 -8.71
C GLN A 124 -3.91 7.68 -8.85
N THR A 125 -2.76 7.63 -8.19
CA THR A 125 -1.79 6.55 -8.31
C THR A 125 -1.88 5.58 -7.13
N SER A 126 -3.00 4.87 -6.99
CA SER A 126 -3.21 3.89 -5.90
C SER A 126 -3.15 4.50 -4.49
N VAL A 127 -2.02 4.46 -3.78
CA VAL A 127 -1.81 5.12 -2.48
C VAL A 127 -0.65 6.09 -2.63
N TRP A 128 -0.86 7.37 -2.34
CA TRP A 128 0.17 8.39 -2.50
C TRP A 128 0.08 9.47 -1.45
N ILE A 129 1.19 10.19 -1.28
CA ILE A 129 1.26 11.38 -0.44
C ILE A 129 1.43 12.59 -1.34
N CYS A 130 0.55 13.58 -1.20
CA CYS A 130 0.73 14.91 -1.77
C CYS A 130 -0.22 15.91 -1.12
N HIS A 131 0.01 17.19 -1.36
CA HIS A 131 -0.86 18.27 -0.89
C HIS A 131 -1.19 19.18 -2.07
N LYS A 132 -2.45 19.58 -2.23
CA LYS A 132 -2.86 20.36 -3.40
C LYS A 132 -2.18 21.73 -3.50
N ASP A 133 -1.81 22.36 -2.39
CA ASP A 133 -1.23 23.71 -2.41
C ASP A 133 -0.06 23.82 -1.43
N VAL A 134 1.14 24.02 -1.95
CA VAL A 134 2.37 24.28 -1.18
C VAL A 134 3.02 25.54 -1.73
N ASN A 135 3.00 26.62 -0.96
CA ASN A 135 3.46 27.95 -1.38
C ASN A 135 2.85 28.42 -2.73
N GLY A 136 1.60 28.06 -3.03
CA GLY A 136 0.92 28.40 -4.28
C GLY A 136 1.17 27.42 -5.44
N PHE A 137 1.99 26.39 -5.24
CA PHE A 137 2.25 25.35 -6.23
C PHE A 137 1.38 24.10 -5.98
N ASP A 138 0.94 23.48 -7.07
CA ASP A 138 -0.02 22.38 -7.06
C ASP A 138 0.67 21.02 -7.23
N PHE A 139 0.77 20.25 -6.14
CA PHE A 139 1.31 18.89 -6.13
C PHE A 139 0.20 17.83 -6.27
N TRP A 140 -0.96 18.20 -6.76
CA TRP A 140 -2.01 17.29 -7.22
C TRP A 140 -1.98 17.13 -8.72
N ARG A 141 -1.66 18.21 -9.45
CA ARG A 141 -1.59 18.24 -10.90
C ARG A 141 -0.36 17.52 -11.46
N ASP A 142 -0.51 16.97 -12.65
CA ASP A 142 0.57 16.30 -13.39
C ASP A 142 1.21 17.20 -14.46
N GLY A 143 0.71 18.42 -14.67
CA GLY A 143 1.23 19.37 -15.65
C GLY A 143 0.68 20.79 -15.46
N GLY A 144 1.33 21.75 -16.13
CA GLY A 144 1.00 23.17 -16.08
C GLY A 144 2.01 24.03 -15.31
N PRO A 145 1.86 25.37 -15.37
CA PRO A 145 2.86 26.33 -14.92
C PRO A 145 3.06 26.38 -13.40
N ILE A 146 2.18 25.73 -12.63
CA ILE A 146 2.25 25.63 -11.17
C ILE A 146 2.35 24.17 -10.68
N ALA A 147 2.50 23.19 -11.58
CA ALA A 147 2.51 21.78 -11.19
C ALA A 147 3.84 21.36 -10.54
N GLY A 148 3.81 21.15 -9.23
CA GLY A 148 4.96 20.70 -8.45
C GLY A 148 5.25 19.20 -8.62
N GLN A 149 6.50 18.81 -8.40
CA GLN A 149 6.96 17.42 -8.44
C GLN A 149 7.52 17.01 -7.08
N ILE A 150 7.11 15.85 -6.57
CA ILE A 150 7.72 15.24 -5.39
C ILE A 150 8.75 14.23 -5.89
N LEU A 151 10.03 14.52 -5.69
CA LEU A 151 11.15 13.70 -6.15
C LEU A 151 11.76 12.95 -4.96
N HIS A 152 11.86 11.63 -5.07
CA HIS A 152 12.62 10.84 -4.10
C HIS A 152 14.12 11.08 -4.29
N GLU A 153 14.81 11.40 -3.20
CA GLU A 153 16.24 11.58 -3.22
C GLU A 153 16.95 10.25 -2.94
N THR A 154 17.83 9.85 -3.86
CA THR A 154 18.54 8.56 -3.80
C THR A 154 19.93 8.67 -3.18
N ALA A 155 20.28 9.81 -2.59
CA ALA A 155 21.51 9.95 -1.81
C ALA A 155 21.50 8.97 -0.62
N ARG A 156 22.68 8.54 -0.17
CA ARG A 156 22.82 7.46 0.82
C ARG A 156 22.13 7.76 2.15
N ASP A 157 22.14 9.03 2.57
CA ASP A 157 21.51 9.52 3.79
C ASP A 157 20.01 9.83 3.63
N CYS A 158 19.46 9.56 2.45
CA CYS A 158 18.06 9.79 2.10
C CYS A 158 17.22 8.52 2.00
N LEU A 159 17.85 7.33 2.10
CA LEU A 159 17.20 6.04 1.85
C LEU A 159 17.76 4.94 2.77
N GLU A 160 16.90 4.30 3.57
CA GLU A 160 17.26 3.15 4.40
C GLU A 160 16.20 2.05 4.32
N TYR A 161 16.66 0.83 4.06
CA TYR A 161 15.87 -0.40 4.09
C TYR A 161 16.22 -1.15 5.37
N ASP A 162 15.22 -1.64 6.10
CA ASP A 162 15.46 -2.38 7.35
C ASP A 162 14.39 -3.46 7.56
N GLU A 163 14.82 -4.60 8.09
CA GLU A 163 14.00 -5.81 8.32
C GLU A 163 14.18 -6.23 9.78
N VAL A 164 13.29 -5.75 10.66
CA VAL A 164 13.44 -5.85 12.12
C VAL A 164 12.12 -6.24 12.76
N ASP A 165 12.18 -7.15 13.74
CA ASP A 165 11.05 -7.54 14.60
C ASP A 165 9.79 -7.96 13.83
N GLY A 166 9.96 -8.69 12.72
CA GLY A 166 8.85 -9.15 11.87
C GLY A 166 8.22 -8.04 11.03
N THR A 167 8.92 -6.93 10.83
CA THR A 167 8.51 -5.81 9.98
C THR A 167 9.56 -5.52 8.92
N ALA A 168 9.10 -4.98 7.80
CA ALA A 168 9.98 -4.38 6.80
C ALA A 168 9.72 -2.87 6.74
N THR A 169 10.79 -2.08 6.67
CA THR A 169 10.69 -0.62 6.71
C THR A 169 11.52 0.06 5.63
N LEU A 170 10.99 1.16 5.12
CA LEU A 170 11.65 2.01 4.14
C LEU A 170 11.59 3.46 4.59
N LEU A 171 12.73 4.00 5.04
CA LEU A 171 12.89 5.43 5.29
C LEU A 171 13.30 6.12 3.99
N THR A 172 12.62 7.20 3.65
CA THR A 172 12.87 7.97 2.43
C THR A 172 12.90 9.47 2.73
N ARG A 173 13.66 10.22 1.95
CA ARG A 173 13.60 11.69 1.86
C ARG A 173 13.10 12.10 0.48
N ASN A 174 12.10 12.97 0.42
CA ASN A 174 11.49 13.40 -0.82
C ASN A 174 11.47 14.93 -0.91
N ALA A 175 12.00 15.48 -1.99
CA ALA A 175 12.03 16.92 -2.27
C ALA A 175 10.76 17.36 -3.01
N TRP A 176 10.09 18.39 -2.51
CA TRP A 176 8.90 18.98 -3.12
C TRP A 176 9.33 20.19 -3.94
N ASN A 177 9.45 20.00 -5.25
CA ASN A 177 10.02 20.97 -6.17
C ASN A 177 8.93 21.73 -6.93
N ASP A 178 9.15 23.04 -7.12
CA ASP A 178 8.38 23.85 -8.04
C ASP A 178 8.66 23.47 -9.52
N PRO A 179 7.91 23.99 -10.51
CA PRO A 179 8.14 23.70 -11.93
C PRO A 179 9.49 24.15 -12.48
N LYS A 180 10.23 25.00 -11.75
CA LYS A 180 11.59 25.44 -12.10
C LYS A 180 12.66 24.56 -11.46
N GLY A 181 12.28 23.56 -10.66
CA GLY A 181 13.19 22.67 -9.94
C GLY A 181 13.66 23.18 -8.58
N ASN A 182 13.11 24.29 -8.06
CA ASN A 182 13.46 24.78 -6.73
C ASN A 182 12.74 23.97 -5.67
N THR A 183 13.47 23.45 -4.68
CA THR A 183 12.88 22.75 -3.54
C THR A 183 12.21 23.73 -2.58
N LEU A 184 10.89 23.55 -2.41
CA LEU A 184 10.05 24.34 -1.50
C LEU A 184 10.05 23.76 -0.09
N MET A 185 10.03 22.43 0.00
CA MET A 185 9.89 21.65 1.24
C MET A 185 10.52 20.28 1.02
N VAL A 186 10.87 19.61 2.10
CA VAL A 186 11.24 18.19 2.05
C VAL A 186 10.34 17.39 2.99
N ASP A 187 10.03 16.16 2.62
CA ASP A 187 9.45 15.19 3.54
C ASP A 187 10.44 14.07 3.88
N ARG A 188 10.46 13.66 5.15
CA ARG A 188 10.96 12.35 5.56
C ARG A 188 9.77 11.43 5.77
N ARG A 189 9.86 10.21 5.26
CA ARG A 189 8.78 9.23 5.27
C ARG A 189 9.31 7.86 5.63
N LEU A 190 8.79 7.27 6.70
CA LEU A 190 9.00 5.87 7.03
C LEU A 190 7.73 5.09 6.69
N ALA A 191 7.84 4.19 5.73
CA ALA A 191 6.85 3.13 5.51
C ALA A 191 7.23 1.92 6.36
N THR A 192 6.29 1.39 7.14
CA THR A 192 6.47 0.16 7.91
C THR A 192 5.38 -0.83 7.54
N VAL A 193 5.78 -1.99 7.03
CA VAL A 193 4.91 -3.11 6.72
C VAL A 193 5.03 -4.18 7.78
N SER A 194 3.88 -4.64 8.28
CA SER A 194 3.80 -5.74 9.26
C SER A 194 2.58 -6.60 8.98
N THR A 195 2.67 -7.91 9.21
CA THR A 195 1.54 -8.82 9.07
C THR A 195 0.54 -8.68 10.23
N GLY A 196 -0.68 -9.13 9.99
CA GLY A 196 -1.75 -9.22 10.96
C GLY A 196 -2.41 -10.59 10.92
N VAL A 197 -3.53 -10.73 11.63
CA VAL A 197 -4.29 -11.98 11.69
C VAL A 197 -5.06 -12.23 10.40
N ASN A 198 -5.35 -13.50 10.09
CA ASN A 198 -6.19 -13.92 8.96
C ASN A 198 -5.74 -13.34 7.60
N GLY A 199 -4.43 -13.21 7.41
CA GLY A 199 -3.82 -12.66 6.20
C GLY A 199 -3.91 -11.14 6.06
N SER A 200 -4.52 -10.43 7.01
CA SER A 200 -4.46 -8.96 7.05
C SER A 200 -3.03 -8.48 7.23
N TRP A 201 -2.78 -7.22 6.89
CA TRP A 201 -1.47 -6.59 7.08
C TRP A 201 -1.62 -5.08 7.20
N TRP A 202 -0.54 -4.42 7.59
CA TRP A 202 -0.51 -2.99 7.87
C TRP A 202 0.54 -2.31 7.00
N LEU A 203 0.19 -1.13 6.50
CA LEU A 203 1.15 -0.12 6.04
C LEU A 203 1.01 1.10 6.95
N VAL A 204 1.97 1.28 7.86
CA VAL A 204 2.07 2.49 8.68
C VAL A 204 2.98 3.49 7.98
N ILE A 205 2.54 4.74 7.90
CA ILE A 205 3.25 5.82 7.23
C ILE A 205 3.47 6.95 8.24
N ASP A 206 4.71 7.05 8.74
CA ASP A 206 5.18 8.16 9.55
C ASP A 206 5.77 9.23 8.62
N LEU A 207 5.28 10.46 8.70
CA LEU A 207 5.68 11.59 7.85
C LEU A 207 6.22 12.75 8.70
N GLN A 208 7.20 13.45 8.14
CA GLN A 208 7.72 14.69 8.67
C GLN A 208 7.96 15.68 7.54
N PHE A 209 7.20 16.77 7.54
CA PHE A 209 7.38 17.87 6.60
C PHE A 209 8.29 18.95 7.18
N GLU A 210 9.25 19.41 6.38
CA GLU A 210 10.33 20.30 6.81
C GLU A 210 10.48 21.48 5.85
N ALA A 211 10.42 22.68 6.43
CA ALA A 211 10.73 23.92 5.74
C ALA A 211 12.26 24.10 5.61
N PRO A 212 12.75 24.62 4.46
CA PRO A 212 14.15 24.99 4.32
C PRO A 212 14.57 26.10 5.30
N PRO A 213 15.87 26.24 5.61
CA PRO A 213 16.37 27.30 6.48
C PRO A 213 15.92 28.70 6.01
N GLY A 214 15.35 29.49 6.93
CA GLY A 214 14.90 30.85 6.66
C GLY A 214 13.70 31.00 5.71
N LYS A 215 13.07 29.89 5.27
CA LYS A 215 11.96 29.91 4.31
C LYS A 215 10.78 29.09 4.83
N PRO A 216 9.84 29.70 5.56
CA PRO A 216 8.60 29.03 5.97
C PRO A 216 7.83 28.47 4.77
N VAL A 217 7.13 27.36 4.99
CA VAL A 217 6.30 26.71 3.97
C VAL A 217 4.84 26.82 4.37
N THR A 218 4.00 27.37 3.51
CA THR A 218 2.56 27.46 3.69
C THR A 218 1.88 26.34 2.91
N LEU A 219 1.18 25.48 3.63
CA LEU A 219 0.19 24.57 3.07
C LEU A 219 -1.15 25.30 2.95
N GLY A 220 -1.65 25.45 1.73
CA GLY A 220 -2.90 26.17 1.45
C GLY A 220 -4.15 25.46 2.00
N LYS A 221 -5.26 26.18 2.14
CA LYS A 221 -6.55 25.62 2.56
C LYS A 221 -7.13 24.73 1.44
N THR A 222 -7.36 23.45 1.73
CA THR A 222 -7.87 22.48 0.75
C THR A 222 -8.40 21.21 1.43
N THR A 223 -9.26 20.46 0.74
CA THR A 223 -9.64 19.10 1.18
C THR A 223 -8.81 17.97 0.57
N PHE A 224 -7.81 18.33 -0.24
CA PHE A 224 -6.98 17.39 -1.01
C PHE A 224 -5.56 17.29 -0.42
N GLY A 225 -5.31 16.17 0.27
CA GLY A 225 -4.01 15.86 0.89
C GLY A 225 -4.08 15.83 2.42
N PRO A 226 -3.22 15.04 3.07
CA PRO A 226 -1.91 14.66 2.55
C PRO A 226 -1.85 13.26 1.97
N LEU A 227 -2.82 12.38 2.22
CA LEU A 227 -2.82 10.99 1.77
C LEU A 227 -4.10 10.68 0.98
N GLY A 228 -3.91 10.16 -0.24
CA GLY A 228 -4.98 9.69 -1.11
C GLY A 228 -4.87 8.19 -1.39
N ILE A 229 -6.03 7.55 -1.53
CA ILE A 229 -6.21 6.16 -1.89
C ILE A 229 -7.26 6.08 -3.00
N ARG A 230 -6.92 5.39 -4.09
CA ARG A 230 -7.83 5.06 -5.18
C ARG A 230 -8.15 3.57 -5.16
N MET A 231 -9.32 3.24 -4.64
CA MET A 231 -9.82 1.88 -4.53
C MET A 231 -10.08 1.25 -5.90
N ALA A 232 -9.89 -0.06 -5.99
CA ALA A 232 -10.24 -0.86 -7.15
C ALA A 232 -11.73 -0.71 -7.47
N LYS A 233 -12.08 -0.81 -8.76
CA LYS A 233 -13.46 -0.62 -9.25
C LYS A 233 -14.44 -1.54 -8.51
N THR A 234 -14.08 -2.82 -8.35
CA THR A 234 -14.91 -3.84 -7.71
C THR A 234 -15.12 -3.61 -6.22
N VAL A 235 -14.23 -2.87 -5.56
CA VAL A 235 -14.35 -2.53 -4.13
C VAL A 235 -15.22 -1.29 -3.93
N SER A 236 -15.34 -0.42 -4.94
CA SER A 236 -16.08 0.84 -4.80
C SER A 236 -17.59 0.64 -4.56
N VAL A 237 -18.23 1.61 -3.90
CA VAL A 237 -19.68 1.61 -3.63
C VAL A 237 -20.45 1.62 -4.96
N HIS A 238 -20.15 2.59 -5.83
CA HIS A 238 -20.92 2.82 -7.06
C HIS A 238 -20.80 1.69 -8.07
N GLU A 239 -19.59 1.18 -8.31
CA GLU A 239 -19.34 0.19 -9.37
C GLU A 239 -19.34 -1.25 -8.88
N GLY A 240 -18.96 -1.46 -7.62
CA GLY A 240 -18.68 -2.77 -7.05
C GLY A 240 -19.67 -3.23 -5.98
N GLY A 241 -20.58 -2.36 -5.54
CA GLY A 241 -21.48 -2.66 -4.43
C GLY A 241 -20.77 -2.70 -3.06
N GLY A 242 -19.61 -2.06 -2.95
CA GLY A 242 -18.90 -1.92 -1.68
C GLY A 242 -19.56 -0.95 -0.70
N ARG A 243 -18.82 -0.63 0.37
CA ARG A 243 -19.27 0.22 1.48
C ARG A 243 -18.14 1.09 2.00
N ILE A 244 -18.47 2.33 2.34
CA ILE A 244 -17.62 3.19 3.17
C ILE A 244 -18.24 3.27 4.57
N LEU A 245 -17.44 3.12 5.61
CA LEU A 245 -17.86 3.21 7.01
C LEU A 245 -16.86 4.06 7.78
N ASN A 246 -17.32 5.01 8.60
CA ASN A 246 -16.43 5.80 9.46
C ASN A 246 -16.55 5.39 10.95
N SER A 247 -15.64 5.93 11.78
CA SER A 247 -15.62 5.70 13.22
C SER A 247 -16.85 6.23 13.99
N GLY A 248 -17.70 7.04 13.35
CA GLY A 248 -18.97 7.50 13.89
C GLY A 248 -20.15 6.58 13.54
N GLY A 249 -19.95 5.58 12.69
CA GLY A 249 -21.00 4.71 12.17
C GLY A 249 -21.74 5.26 10.95
N ASP A 250 -21.29 6.39 10.38
CA ASP A 250 -21.84 6.92 9.13
C ASP A 250 -21.46 6.03 7.94
N LEU A 251 -22.33 5.99 6.92
CA LEU A 251 -22.20 5.13 5.75
C LEU A 251 -22.11 5.91 4.44
N ASN A 252 -21.22 5.44 3.56
CA ASN A 252 -21.05 5.87 2.16
C ASN A 252 -20.80 7.38 2.01
N GLU A 253 -20.70 7.88 0.78
CA GLU A 253 -20.37 9.28 0.52
C GLU A 253 -21.31 10.25 1.24
N LYS A 254 -22.62 9.99 1.19
CA LYS A 254 -23.64 10.82 1.86
C LYS A 254 -23.39 10.97 3.37
N GLY A 255 -22.94 9.90 4.03
CA GLY A 255 -22.72 9.88 5.46
C GLY A 255 -21.32 10.34 5.86
N VAL A 256 -20.30 10.10 5.04
CA VAL A 256 -18.88 10.21 5.46
C VAL A 256 -18.17 11.42 4.87
N PHE A 257 -18.62 11.93 3.73
CA PHE A 257 -17.92 13.00 3.01
C PHE A 257 -17.71 14.25 3.86
N ARG A 258 -16.44 14.63 4.03
CA ARG A 258 -15.98 15.81 4.77
C ARG A 258 -16.42 15.84 6.24
N LYS A 259 -16.60 14.67 6.86
CA LYS A 259 -16.80 14.56 8.30
C LYS A 259 -15.52 14.19 9.04
N HIS A 260 -15.46 14.59 10.30
CA HIS A 260 -14.42 14.15 11.23
C HIS A 260 -14.58 12.67 11.56
N ALA A 261 -13.49 11.92 11.51
CA ALA A 261 -13.45 10.53 11.92
C ALA A 261 -12.03 10.15 12.40
N ARG A 262 -11.93 9.13 13.25
CA ARG A 262 -10.64 8.53 13.64
C ARG A 262 -10.09 7.63 12.54
N TRP A 263 -11.00 7.03 11.78
CA TRP A 263 -10.71 6.15 10.66
C TRP A 263 -11.90 6.10 9.71
N VAL A 264 -11.62 5.71 8.47
CA VAL A 264 -12.62 5.37 7.45
C VAL A 264 -12.21 4.06 6.79
N ASP A 265 -13.12 3.11 6.81
CA ASP A 265 -13.03 1.83 6.11
C ASP A 265 -13.68 1.92 4.73
N TYR A 266 -13.03 1.37 3.70
CA TYR A 266 -13.60 1.17 2.38
C TYR A 266 -13.38 -0.26 1.93
N SER A 267 -14.47 -1.02 1.91
CA SER A 267 -14.48 -2.46 1.70
C SER A 267 -15.53 -2.88 0.70
N GLY A 268 -15.29 -3.97 -0.01
CA GLY A 268 -16.22 -4.49 -1.02
C GLY A 268 -15.72 -5.76 -1.69
N PRO A 269 -16.40 -6.21 -2.75
CA PRO A 269 -16.02 -7.41 -3.49
C PRO A 269 -14.62 -7.34 -4.12
N VAL A 270 -13.86 -8.42 -3.95
CA VAL A 270 -12.51 -8.60 -4.49
C VAL A 270 -12.49 -9.72 -5.53
N THR A 271 -13.16 -10.83 -5.21
CA THR A 271 -13.44 -11.94 -6.12
C THR A 271 -14.97 -12.16 -6.17
N ARG A 272 -15.42 -13.28 -6.77
CA ARG A 272 -16.84 -13.64 -6.74
C ARG A 272 -17.32 -13.95 -5.33
N ASP A 273 -16.44 -14.56 -4.52
CA ASP A 273 -16.81 -15.17 -3.24
C ASP A 273 -16.11 -14.50 -2.04
N GLU A 274 -15.21 -13.54 -2.31
CA GLU A 274 -14.43 -12.86 -1.27
C GLU A 274 -14.60 -11.35 -1.33
N SER A 275 -14.65 -10.73 -0.14
CA SER A 275 -14.58 -9.29 0.06
C SER A 275 -13.33 -8.92 0.81
N GLY A 276 -12.93 -7.65 0.71
CA GLY A 276 -11.79 -7.09 1.41
C GLY A 276 -11.76 -5.58 1.27
N GLY A 277 -10.84 -4.95 1.98
CA GLY A 277 -10.82 -3.50 2.05
C GLY A 277 -9.57 -2.93 2.68
N ILE A 278 -9.57 -1.61 2.72
CA ILE A 278 -8.53 -0.80 3.35
C ILE A 278 -9.23 0.13 4.33
N THR A 279 -8.84 0.05 5.60
CA THR A 279 -9.14 1.10 6.56
C THR A 279 -7.99 2.11 6.60
N LEU A 280 -8.28 3.38 6.29
CA LEU A 280 -7.37 4.49 6.51
C LEU A 280 -7.59 5.10 7.90
N MET A 281 -6.54 5.15 8.71
CA MET A 281 -6.57 5.57 10.10
C MET A 281 -5.76 6.85 10.33
N ASP A 282 -6.34 7.77 11.10
CA ASP A 282 -5.72 9.00 11.58
C ASP A 282 -5.19 8.80 13.01
N HIS A 283 -3.97 9.26 13.28
CA HIS A 283 -3.34 9.08 14.59
C HIS A 283 -3.71 10.22 15.56
N PRO A 284 -3.92 9.96 16.87
CA PRO A 284 -4.27 10.99 17.86
C PRO A 284 -3.32 12.18 17.97
N GLN A 285 -2.06 12.00 17.56
CA GLN A 285 -1.03 13.04 17.61
C GLN A 285 -0.96 13.90 16.35
N ASN A 286 -1.79 13.62 15.34
CA ASN A 286 -1.91 14.52 14.19
C ASN A 286 -2.61 15.81 14.62
N PRO A 287 -2.24 16.98 14.06
CA PRO A 287 -2.69 18.28 14.54
C PRO A 287 -4.20 18.54 14.40
N ASN A 288 -4.91 17.80 13.55
CA ASN A 288 -6.35 17.95 13.33
C ASN A 288 -7.13 16.73 13.82
N HIS A 289 -6.56 15.90 14.69
CA HIS A 289 -7.23 14.68 15.11
C HIS A 289 -8.54 14.97 15.87
N PRO A 290 -9.64 14.23 15.59
CA PRO A 290 -9.82 13.31 14.45
C PRO A 290 -9.90 14.07 13.12
N ALA A 291 -9.14 13.63 12.12
CA ALA A 291 -9.08 14.32 10.83
C ALA A 291 -10.41 14.29 10.05
N ILE A 292 -10.55 15.23 9.11
CA ILE A 292 -11.63 15.20 8.11
C ILE A 292 -11.24 14.25 6.97
N PHE A 293 -12.19 13.43 6.51
CA PHE A 293 -12.01 12.54 5.38
C PHE A 293 -12.77 13.02 4.14
N HIS A 294 -12.09 13.07 3.01
CA HIS A 294 -12.70 13.30 1.70
C HIS A 294 -12.88 11.95 1.03
N VAL A 295 -14.13 11.49 0.88
CA VAL A 295 -14.46 10.22 0.22
C VAL A 295 -15.39 10.40 -0.97
N ARG A 296 -15.41 9.42 -1.89
CA ARG A 296 -16.43 9.29 -2.94
C ARG A 296 -16.85 7.85 -3.12
N ASP A 297 -18.11 7.65 -3.46
CA ASP A 297 -18.68 6.34 -3.78
C ASP A 297 -18.01 5.70 -5.02
N ASN A 298 -17.28 6.47 -5.82
CA ASN A 298 -16.51 5.98 -6.98
C ASN A 298 -15.11 5.41 -6.64
N GLY A 299 -14.79 5.23 -5.35
CA GLY A 299 -13.53 4.63 -4.91
C GLY A 299 -12.46 5.64 -4.45
N TRP A 300 -12.85 6.89 -4.16
CA TRP A 300 -11.93 7.89 -3.61
C TRP A 300 -11.94 7.79 -2.09
N LEU A 301 -10.77 7.67 -1.47
CA LEU A 301 -10.59 7.72 -0.03
C LEU A 301 -9.35 8.57 0.29
N GLY A 302 -9.53 9.66 1.02
CA GLY A 302 -8.41 10.49 1.44
C GLY A 302 -8.66 11.15 2.79
N VAL A 303 -7.57 11.49 3.46
CA VAL A 303 -7.57 12.25 4.72
C VAL A 303 -7.08 13.68 4.44
N THR A 304 -7.65 14.65 5.16
CA THR A 304 -7.45 16.07 4.91
C THR A 304 -6.63 16.76 6.01
N LEU A 305 -5.57 17.50 5.62
CA LEU A 305 -4.68 18.23 6.53
C LEU A 305 -5.04 19.71 6.74
N THR A 306 -5.64 20.40 5.76
CA THR A 306 -5.91 21.85 5.83
C THR A 306 -7.35 22.21 5.41
N PRO A 307 -8.38 21.56 5.99
CA PRO A 307 -9.76 21.77 5.54
C PRO A 307 -10.26 23.20 5.81
N ASP A 308 -9.89 23.77 6.95
CA ASP A 308 -10.48 25.01 7.46
C ASP A 308 -9.63 26.26 7.21
N ALA A 309 -8.31 26.11 7.32
CA ALA A 309 -7.33 27.18 7.23
C ALA A 309 -6.00 26.69 6.67
N THR A 310 -5.14 27.63 6.27
CA THR A 310 -3.75 27.35 5.89
C THR A 310 -2.95 26.84 7.10
N ARG A 311 -1.84 26.15 6.82
CA ARG A 311 -0.90 25.70 7.85
C ARG A 311 0.52 26.10 7.45
N VAL A 312 1.21 26.78 8.35
CA VAL A 312 2.61 27.18 8.15
C VAL A 312 3.52 26.16 8.85
N ILE A 313 4.55 25.72 8.14
CA ILE A 313 5.67 24.93 8.65
C ILE A 313 6.84 25.90 8.76
N GLU A 314 7.26 26.15 10.00
CA GLU A 314 8.37 27.06 10.28
C GLU A 314 9.73 26.33 10.17
N PRO A 315 10.80 27.01 9.72
CA PRO A 315 12.14 26.45 9.74
C PRO A 315 12.52 25.94 11.14
N GLY A 316 13.02 24.71 11.23
CA GLY A 316 13.38 24.08 12.51
C GLY A 316 12.19 23.57 13.36
N LYS A 317 10.95 23.74 12.92
CA LYS A 317 9.73 23.21 13.58
C LYS A 317 8.98 22.27 12.64
N PRO A 318 9.48 21.05 12.43
CA PRO A 318 8.89 20.13 11.47
C PRO A 318 7.45 19.74 11.85
N LEU A 319 6.60 19.55 10.84
CA LEU A 319 5.24 19.03 11.01
C LEU A 319 5.25 17.50 10.95
N ARG A 320 4.86 16.85 12.04
CA ARG A 320 4.73 15.39 12.14
C ARG A 320 3.31 14.96 11.83
N LEU A 321 3.19 13.91 11.01
CA LEU A 321 1.93 13.23 10.72
C LEU A 321 2.13 11.73 10.76
N ARG A 322 1.09 10.98 11.10
CA ARG A 322 1.09 9.53 11.06
C ARG A 322 -0.25 8.99 10.61
N TYR A 323 -0.21 8.07 9.66
CA TYR A 323 -1.40 7.37 9.17
C TYR A 323 -1.12 5.87 9.11
N ALA A 324 -2.18 5.07 9.12
CA ALA A 324 -2.07 3.65 8.86
C ALA A 324 -3.14 3.19 7.87
N LEU A 325 -2.75 2.27 7.01
CA LEU A 325 -3.65 1.47 6.20
C LEU A 325 -3.68 0.07 6.81
N TRP A 326 -4.83 -0.33 7.33
CA TRP A 326 -5.08 -1.73 7.67
C TRP A 326 -5.73 -2.39 6.46
N VAL A 327 -5.03 -3.35 5.87
CA VAL A 327 -5.47 -4.09 4.69
C VAL A 327 -6.02 -5.43 5.16
N HIS A 328 -7.28 -5.72 4.88
CA HIS A 328 -7.97 -6.83 5.51
C HIS A 328 -8.94 -7.57 4.57
N ASN A 329 -9.32 -8.78 4.99
CA ASN A 329 -10.41 -9.54 4.42
C ASN A 329 -11.75 -9.10 5.00
N GLY A 330 -12.83 -9.42 4.27
CA GLY A 330 -14.20 -9.18 4.68
C GLY A 330 -14.58 -7.69 4.70
N VAL A 331 -15.74 -7.42 5.31
CA VAL A 331 -16.34 -6.08 5.43
C VAL A 331 -16.57 -5.82 6.93
N PRO A 332 -15.56 -5.35 7.67
CA PRO A 332 -15.59 -5.30 9.13
C PRO A 332 -16.62 -4.28 9.65
N GLY A 333 -17.16 -4.54 10.84
CA GLY A 333 -18.02 -3.59 11.56
C GLY A 333 -17.23 -2.58 12.38
N VAL A 334 -17.92 -1.56 12.90
CA VAL A 334 -17.33 -0.46 13.69
C VAL A 334 -16.43 -0.96 14.82
N GLN A 335 -16.89 -1.93 15.62
CA GLN A 335 -16.14 -2.45 16.77
C GLN A 335 -14.81 -3.09 16.37
N THR A 336 -14.80 -3.88 15.29
CA THR A 336 -13.57 -4.52 14.79
C THR A 336 -12.57 -3.47 14.33
N VAL A 337 -13.01 -2.47 13.56
CA VAL A 337 -12.11 -1.41 13.07
C VAL A 337 -11.61 -0.54 14.21
N ASP A 338 -12.46 -0.20 15.18
CA ASP A 338 -12.07 0.57 16.36
C ASP A 338 -10.99 -0.16 17.18
N GLN A 339 -11.08 -1.48 17.34
CA GLN A 339 -10.02 -2.26 18.02
C GLN A 339 -8.67 -2.15 17.29
N GLN A 340 -8.68 -2.22 15.96
CA GLN A 340 -7.47 -2.03 15.16
C GLN A 340 -6.91 -0.60 15.30
N TRP A 341 -7.79 0.41 15.30
CA TRP A 341 -7.39 1.80 15.52
C TRP A 341 -6.78 2.02 16.91
N GLN A 342 -7.35 1.44 17.97
CA GLN A 342 -6.80 1.55 19.33
C GLN A 342 -5.38 0.95 19.42
N SER A 343 -5.16 -0.20 18.77
CA SER A 343 -3.82 -0.81 18.65
C SER A 343 -2.84 0.13 17.94
N PHE A 344 -3.26 0.74 16.83
CA PHE A 344 -2.44 1.72 16.10
C PHE A 344 -2.14 2.99 16.91
N ALA A 345 -3.15 3.55 17.57
CA ALA A 345 -3.07 4.79 18.35
C ALA A 345 -2.09 4.72 19.53
N GLN A 346 -1.80 3.51 20.03
CA GLN A 346 -0.90 3.28 21.14
C GLN A 346 0.55 2.97 20.70
N ARG A 347 0.80 2.79 19.39
CA ARG A 347 2.16 2.47 18.90
C ARG A 347 3.09 3.64 19.12
N LYS A 348 4.30 3.37 19.60
CA LYS A 348 5.36 4.39 19.73
C LYS A 348 5.61 5.08 18.37
N LEU A 349 5.82 6.39 18.42
CA LEU A 349 6.20 7.16 17.23
C LEU A 349 7.60 6.77 16.78
N ALA A 350 7.79 6.66 15.47
CA ALA A 350 9.09 6.37 14.89
C ALA A 350 9.97 7.63 14.85
N VAL A 351 11.24 7.46 15.18
CA VAL A 351 12.27 8.46 14.89
C VAL A 351 12.58 8.39 13.40
N LEU A 352 12.40 9.49 12.67
CA LEU A 352 12.66 9.56 11.22
C LEU A 352 14.09 10.03 10.95
N LYS A 353 15.05 9.18 11.29
CA LYS A 353 16.46 9.37 11.02
C LYS A 353 17.05 8.05 10.53
N VAL A 354 17.99 8.14 9.60
CA VAL A 354 18.79 6.99 9.16
C VAL A 354 19.52 6.43 10.38
N LYS A 355 19.35 5.14 10.66
CA LYS A 355 19.99 4.45 11.78
C LYS A 355 21.44 4.11 11.46
N HIS A 356 21.73 3.86 10.20
CA HIS A 356 23.06 3.48 9.71
C HIS A 356 23.61 4.54 8.74
N PRO A 357 23.98 5.74 9.23
CA PRO A 357 24.69 6.70 8.40
C PRO A 357 26.05 6.09 8.04
N GLN A 358 26.27 5.87 6.75
CA GLN A 358 27.56 5.39 6.23
C GLN A 358 28.53 6.52 5.99
#